data_AF-A0A9N7CK08-F1
#
_entry.id   AF-A0A9N7CK08-F1
#
_cell.length_a   1.000
_cell.length_b   1.000
_cell.length_c   1.000
_cell.angle_alpha   90.00
_cell.angle_beta   90.00
_cell.angle_gamma   90.00
#
_symmetry.space_group_name_H-M   'P 1'
#
loop_
_entity.id
_entity.type
_entity.pdbx_description
1 polymer ?
#
loop_
_entity_poly.entity_id
_entity_poly.type
_entity_poly.pdbx_seq_one_letter_code
_entity_poly.pdbx_strand_id
1 'polypeptide(L)'
;MTDEEKQRKIAEENRKLTDIQEQANLYAGKCPEFAKEWMKKRLESYAKKNDYNLPPEDEITNTRDWLHGLQEEDPKLANKIDRISWEAGQGHQEKWHDKLAKKAEKLSEFRGNPDDITPMIKYEDGFQWVKLDTPEAKDFEGNAMGNCVGKGGYDNKTIFSLRDKDNFPHVTIEYDEKTKTIQQMKCKGNSEVTDDYMPVVKNLMMELKPEHIYDIDNAVSKDGDYYIGIYEIKQAVNDGIKFDAINIEGEYALSKEGEFYTNFIDIYDAMKEGVKFDDVQLDSLYEQQNYALSNDGILCVENDIYDTKDKGLKFDKGKISVSGEYTMSKDGTLYVGVNEIKQAVENGVKFETIDMRTAIMYAYAEDGSLYLGQNAIKNIPEDVVLKEVDITGSKNITEFNNKVEGRFIAPFSGLEKIGPNAEFGDEVDIRGCKNLTGFNNKVEGFFYADDSGLEKIGPNAEFGGNVDVSKCKNLTEFNHKVPGRFFAYSSGLTTIGPNTEFGGSVDIEGCKNITEFNHKVEGNFDAENSSLTNIGPNAEFGRNVDISGTPLSEEIGMDVIKTPEEKQAFADAIKSMDSKQEQIPEHIPEPEEEHSMSM
;
A
#
# COMPACT_ATOMS: atom_id res chain seq x y z
N MET A 1 -9.68 -32.93 -33.17
CA MET A 1 -9.05 -32.33 -31.99
C MET A 1 -8.46 -33.44 -31.16
N THR A 2 -7.13 -33.56 -31.12
CA THR A 2 -6.42 -34.50 -30.24
C THR A 2 -6.69 -34.14 -28.77
N ASP A 3 -6.44 -35.06 -27.85
CA ASP A 3 -6.61 -34.76 -26.42
C ASP A 3 -5.61 -33.69 -25.95
N GLU A 4 -4.45 -33.57 -26.59
CA GLU A 4 -3.50 -32.47 -26.40
C GLU A 4 -4.07 -31.12 -26.87
N GLU A 5 -4.74 -31.08 -28.03
CA GLU A 5 -5.38 -29.85 -28.53
C GLU A 5 -6.55 -29.41 -27.62
N LYS A 6 -7.29 -30.36 -27.02
CA LYS A 6 -8.32 -30.05 -26.01
C LYS A 6 -7.71 -29.47 -24.74
N GLN A 7 -6.65 -30.09 -24.22
CA GLN A 7 -5.98 -29.61 -23.00
C GLN A 7 -5.35 -28.24 -23.21
N ARG A 8 -4.74 -27.99 -24.37
CA ARG A 8 -4.20 -26.67 -24.73
C ARG A 8 -5.29 -25.61 -24.79
N LYS A 9 -6.44 -25.93 -25.39
CA LYS A 9 -7.58 -25.01 -25.46
C LYS A 9 -8.15 -24.67 -24.07
N ILE A 10 -8.28 -25.68 -23.19
CA ILE A 10 -8.73 -25.48 -21.80
C ILE A 10 -7.74 -24.62 -21.02
N ALA A 11 -6.44 -24.86 -21.17
CA ALA A 11 -5.40 -24.06 -20.52
C ALA A 11 -5.42 -22.60 -20.99
N GLU A 12 -5.62 -22.37 -22.29
CA GLU A 12 -5.74 -21.03 -22.86
C GLU A 12 -7.01 -20.30 -22.37
N GLU A 13 -8.16 -20.97 -22.33
CA GLU A 13 -9.41 -20.42 -21.79
C GLU A 13 -9.29 -20.10 -20.30
N ASN A 14 -8.61 -20.95 -19.51
CA ASN A 14 -8.35 -20.69 -18.10
C ASN A 14 -7.43 -19.49 -17.89
N ARG A 15 -6.37 -19.35 -18.69
CA ARG A 15 -5.47 -18.18 -18.64
C ARG A 15 -6.24 -16.89 -18.90
N LYS A 16 -7.00 -16.83 -20.00
CA LYS A 16 -7.85 -15.67 -20.33
C LYS A 16 -8.85 -15.34 -19.21
N LEU A 17 -9.39 -16.36 -18.54
CA LEU A 17 -10.30 -16.16 -17.42
C LEU A 17 -9.60 -15.53 -16.20
N THR A 18 -8.39 -15.99 -15.87
CA THR A 18 -7.59 -15.43 -14.77
C THR A 18 -7.23 -13.97 -15.05
N ASP A 19 -6.74 -13.66 -16.25
CA ASP A 19 -6.38 -12.29 -16.64
C ASP A 19 -7.58 -11.33 -16.51
N ILE A 20 -8.76 -11.78 -16.92
CA ILE A 20 -10.00 -10.98 -16.80
C ILE A 20 -10.43 -10.80 -15.35
N GLN A 21 -10.26 -11.81 -14.50
CA GLN A 21 -10.57 -11.70 -13.08
C GLN A 21 -9.67 -10.68 -12.38
N GLU A 22 -8.38 -10.66 -12.71
CA GLU A 22 -7.43 -9.69 -12.18
C GLU A 22 -7.76 -8.27 -12.61
N GLN A 23 -8.03 -8.05 -13.91
CA GLN A 23 -8.44 -6.74 -14.40
C GLN A 23 -9.79 -6.29 -13.80
N ALA A 24 -10.77 -7.18 -13.71
CA ALA A 24 -12.06 -6.86 -13.08
C ALA A 24 -11.89 -6.49 -11.60
N ASN A 25 -11.00 -7.15 -10.86
CA ASN A 25 -10.67 -6.80 -9.48
C ASN A 25 -10.01 -5.41 -9.40
N LEU A 26 -9.09 -5.09 -10.32
CA LEU A 26 -8.43 -3.79 -10.38
C LEU A 26 -9.45 -2.66 -10.58
N TYR A 27 -10.34 -2.79 -11.55
CA TYR A 27 -11.40 -1.81 -11.81
C TYR A 27 -12.40 -1.72 -10.65
N ALA A 28 -12.81 -2.87 -10.10
CA ALA A 28 -13.70 -2.91 -8.94
C ALA A 28 -13.09 -2.27 -7.69
N GLY A 29 -11.76 -2.37 -7.51
CA GLY A 29 -11.05 -1.74 -6.38
C GLY A 29 -11.23 -0.22 -6.33
N LYS A 30 -11.46 0.42 -7.47
CA LYS A 30 -11.71 1.88 -7.60
C LYS A 30 -13.18 2.27 -7.37
N CYS A 31 -14.08 1.31 -7.12
CA CYS A 31 -15.49 1.56 -6.86
C CYS A 31 -15.80 1.73 -5.36
N PRO A 32 -16.92 2.37 -5.00
CA PRO A 32 -17.44 2.35 -3.63
C PRO A 32 -17.65 0.94 -3.11
N GLU A 33 -17.48 0.73 -1.81
CA GLU A 33 -17.53 -0.59 -1.17
C GLU A 33 -18.81 -1.37 -1.52
N PHE A 34 -19.97 -0.71 -1.50
CA PHE A 34 -21.26 -1.33 -1.80
C PHE A 34 -21.37 -1.86 -3.24
N ALA A 35 -20.54 -1.37 -4.16
CA ALA A 35 -20.62 -1.65 -5.58
C ALA A 35 -19.44 -2.47 -6.14
N LYS A 36 -18.37 -2.69 -5.36
CA LYS A 36 -17.18 -3.44 -5.81
C LYS A 36 -17.53 -4.81 -6.37
N GLU A 37 -18.27 -5.59 -5.59
CA GLU A 37 -18.66 -6.94 -5.98
C GLU A 37 -19.59 -6.96 -7.20
N TRP A 38 -20.42 -5.93 -7.35
CA TRP A 38 -21.24 -5.78 -8.54
C TRP A 38 -20.39 -5.51 -9.78
N MET A 39 -19.49 -4.52 -9.72
CA MET A 39 -18.61 -4.15 -10.83
C MET A 39 -17.82 -5.37 -11.31
N LYS A 40 -17.16 -6.06 -10.38
CA LYS A 40 -16.41 -7.29 -10.65
C LYS A 40 -17.26 -8.32 -11.39
N LYS A 41 -18.42 -8.69 -10.83
CA LYS A 41 -19.31 -9.70 -11.43
C LYS A 41 -19.81 -9.31 -12.82
N ARG A 42 -20.04 -8.02 -13.06
CA ARG A 42 -20.54 -7.56 -14.37
C ARG A 42 -19.46 -7.51 -15.43
N LEU A 43 -18.25 -7.06 -15.09
CA LEU A 43 -17.10 -7.09 -16.00
C LEU A 43 -16.76 -8.53 -16.39
N GLU A 44 -16.67 -9.45 -15.42
CA GLU A 44 -16.42 -10.86 -15.71
C GLU A 44 -17.53 -11.47 -16.59
N SER A 45 -18.80 -11.15 -16.31
CA SER A 45 -19.92 -11.66 -17.10
C SER A 45 -19.97 -11.06 -18.50
N TYR A 46 -19.55 -9.80 -18.67
CA TYR A 46 -19.48 -9.14 -19.97
C TYR A 46 -18.37 -9.78 -20.81
N ALA A 47 -17.17 -9.92 -20.26
CA ALA A 47 -16.02 -10.50 -20.94
C ALA A 47 -16.32 -11.92 -21.44
N LYS A 48 -16.92 -12.77 -20.60
CA LYS A 48 -17.33 -14.13 -21.01
C LYS A 48 -18.29 -14.16 -22.21
N LYS A 49 -19.07 -13.10 -22.42
CA LYS A 49 -19.99 -12.96 -23.57
C LYS A 49 -19.32 -12.34 -24.80
N ASN A 50 -18.20 -11.64 -24.62
CA ASN A 50 -17.52 -10.85 -25.65
C ASN A 50 -16.10 -11.36 -25.92
N ASP A 51 -15.95 -12.68 -26.01
CA ASP A 51 -14.67 -13.36 -26.31
C ASP A 51 -13.52 -12.93 -25.38
N TYR A 52 -13.82 -12.84 -24.09
CA TYR A 52 -12.89 -12.42 -23.03
C TYR A 52 -12.38 -10.98 -23.17
N ASN A 53 -13.08 -10.12 -23.90
CA ASN A 53 -12.78 -8.68 -23.94
C ASN A 53 -13.63 -7.92 -22.93
N LEU A 54 -13.00 -7.03 -22.16
CA LEU A 54 -13.72 -6.10 -21.29
C LEU A 54 -14.48 -5.03 -22.12
N PRO A 55 -15.45 -4.35 -21.51
CA PRO A 55 -16.02 -3.14 -22.09
C PRO A 55 -14.92 -2.08 -22.34
N PRO A 56 -15.15 -1.14 -23.27
CA PRO A 56 -14.30 0.04 -23.41
C PRO A 56 -14.02 0.74 -22.07
N GLU A 57 -12.81 1.28 -21.89
CA GLU A 57 -12.38 1.84 -20.61
C GLU A 57 -13.20 3.06 -20.17
N ASP A 58 -13.66 3.87 -21.12
CA ASP A 58 -14.58 4.98 -20.90
C ASP A 58 -15.94 4.50 -20.36
N GLU A 59 -16.48 3.39 -20.86
CA GLU A 59 -17.70 2.78 -20.31
C GLU A 59 -17.53 2.31 -18.86
N ILE A 60 -16.36 1.74 -18.53
CA ILE A 60 -16.04 1.29 -17.17
C ILE A 60 -15.90 2.50 -16.25
N THR A 61 -15.17 3.51 -16.69
CA THR A 61 -14.94 4.76 -15.96
C THR A 61 -16.24 5.50 -15.68
N ASN A 62 -17.08 5.69 -16.70
CA ASN A 62 -18.37 6.35 -16.55
C ASN A 62 -19.32 5.58 -15.61
N THR A 63 -19.28 4.24 -15.66
CA THR A 63 -20.08 3.40 -14.74
C THR A 63 -19.59 3.55 -13.31
N ARG A 64 -18.27 3.53 -13.09
CA ARG A 64 -17.67 3.76 -11.78
C ARG A 64 -18.09 5.13 -11.22
N ASP A 65 -18.04 6.17 -12.05
CA ASP A 65 -18.40 7.53 -11.64
C ASP A 65 -19.88 7.63 -11.25
N TRP A 66 -20.76 6.98 -11.99
CA TRP A 66 -22.17 6.84 -11.63
C TRP A 66 -22.35 6.10 -10.29
N LEU A 67 -21.62 5.01 -10.06
CA LEU A 67 -21.70 4.26 -8.79
C LEU A 67 -21.27 5.12 -7.59
N HIS A 68 -20.25 5.96 -7.73
CA HIS A 68 -19.85 6.92 -6.69
C HIS A 68 -20.96 7.90 -6.35
N GLY A 69 -21.72 8.38 -7.33
CA GLY A 69 -22.87 9.26 -7.09
C GLY A 69 -24.16 8.54 -6.65
N LEU A 70 -24.23 7.22 -6.80
CA LEU A 70 -25.49 6.48 -6.72
C LEU A 70 -26.10 6.44 -5.31
N GLN A 71 -25.27 6.33 -4.26
CA GLN A 71 -25.76 6.24 -2.88
C GLN A 71 -26.50 7.49 -2.42
N GLU A 72 -26.10 8.66 -2.89
CA GLU A 72 -26.72 9.94 -2.55
C GLU A 72 -27.93 10.23 -3.44
N GLU A 73 -27.80 9.98 -4.75
CA GLU A 73 -28.82 10.33 -5.75
C GLU A 73 -30.00 9.35 -5.77
N ASP A 74 -29.75 8.05 -5.64
CA ASP A 74 -30.79 7.02 -5.59
C ASP A 74 -30.41 5.88 -4.63
N PRO A 75 -30.54 6.10 -3.31
CA PRO A 75 -30.25 5.09 -2.30
C PRO A 75 -31.05 3.79 -2.50
N LYS A 76 -32.24 3.87 -3.12
CA LYS A 76 -33.07 2.68 -3.38
C LYS A 76 -32.49 1.82 -4.49
N LEU A 77 -31.90 2.45 -5.50
CA LEU A 77 -31.21 1.75 -6.58
C LEU A 77 -29.85 1.24 -6.12
N ALA A 78 -29.11 2.01 -5.31
CA ALA A 78 -27.88 1.56 -4.66
C ALA A 78 -28.09 0.25 -3.88
N ASN A 79 -29.16 0.18 -3.08
CA ASN A 79 -29.54 -1.02 -2.31
C ASN A 79 -29.99 -2.23 -3.16
N LYS A 80 -30.12 -2.06 -4.48
CA LYS A 80 -30.53 -3.10 -5.43
C LYS A 80 -29.55 -3.25 -6.59
N ILE A 81 -28.34 -2.70 -6.44
CA ILE A 81 -27.33 -2.68 -7.50
C ILE A 81 -27.00 -4.09 -7.97
N ASP A 82 -26.96 -5.06 -7.05
CA ASP A 82 -26.78 -6.50 -7.26
C ASP A 82 -27.71 -7.11 -8.33
N ARG A 83 -28.89 -6.52 -8.54
CA ARG A 83 -29.90 -6.98 -9.51
C ARG A 83 -29.81 -6.30 -10.88
N ILE A 84 -28.99 -5.28 -11.02
CA ILE A 84 -28.84 -4.51 -12.26
C ILE A 84 -27.83 -5.22 -13.16
N SER A 85 -28.15 -5.44 -14.45
CA SER A 85 -27.20 -5.99 -15.43
C SER A 85 -26.18 -4.93 -15.86
N TRP A 86 -25.12 -5.32 -16.58
CA TRP A 86 -24.17 -4.34 -17.13
C TRP A 86 -24.87 -3.33 -18.04
N GLU A 87 -25.70 -3.83 -18.97
CA GLU A 87 -26.40 -3.02 -19.97
C GLU A 87 -27.42 -2.09 -19.32
N ALA A 88 -28.10 -2.54 -18.26
CA ALA A 88 -28.98 -1.68 -17.48
C ALA A 88 -28.18 -0.62 -16.69
N GLY A 89 -27.01 -0.99 -16.16
CA GLY A 89 -26.08 -0.06 -15.50
C GLY A 89 -25.60 1.03 -16.45
N GLN A 90 -25.24 0.67 -17.69
CA GLN A 90 -24.90 1.61 -18.75
C GLN A 90 -26.04 2.61 -19.02
N GLY A 91 -27.27 2.11 -19.17
CA GLY A 91 -28.43 2.98 -19.33
C GLY A 91 -28.75 3.87 -18.11
N HIS A 92 -28.29 3.50 -16.91
CA HIS A 92 -28.41 4.33 -15.71
C HIS A 92 -27.30 5.39 -15.63
N GLN A 93 -26.05 5.04 -15.94
CA GLN A 93 -24.95 5.99 -15.95
C GLN A 93 -25.16 7.05 -17.03
N GLU A 94 -25.62 6.69 -18.24
CA GLU A 94 -25.87 7.66 -19.30
C GLU A 94 -26.92 8.70 -18.88
N LYS A 95 -28.03 8.23 -18.29
CA LYS A 95 -29.08 9.11 -17.77
C LYS A 95 -28.59 10.00 -16.64
N TRP A 96 -27.66 9.50 -15.83
CA TRP A 96 -27.07 10.27 -14.75
C TRP A 96 -26.15 11.36 -15.29
N HIS A 97 -25.26 11.04 -16.24
CA HIS A 97 -24.44 12.01 -16.95
C HIS A 97 -25.30 13.06 -17.69
N ASP A 98 -26.38 12.65 -18.36
CA ASP A 98 -27.34 13.55 -19.00
C ASP A 98 -28.00 14.51 -18.00
N LYS A 99 -28.34 14.01 -16.79
CA LYS A 99 -28.92 14.85 -15.73
C LYS A 99 -27.88 15.84 -15.22
N LEU A 100 -26.63 15.41 -15.01
CA LEU A 100 -25.54 16.29 -14.61
C LEU A 100 -25.31 17.37 -15.68
N ALA A 101 -25.25 16.99 -16.96
CA ALA A 101 -25.10 17.94 -18.07
C ALA A 101 -26.25 18.97 -18.10
N LYS A 102 -27.50 18.54 -17.89
CA LYS A 102 -28.67 19.45 -17.81
C LYS A 102 -28.68 20.30 -16.54
N LYS A 103 -28.21 19.77 -15.41
CA LYS A 103 -28.08 20.52 -14.16
C LYS A 103 -26.98 21.58 -14.30
N ALA A 104 -25.86 21.24 -14.92
CA ALA A 104 -24.80 22.15 -15.30
C ALA A 104 -25.30 23.25 -16.25
N GLU A 105 -26.11 22.89 -17.26
CA GLU A 105 -26.74 23.86 -18.16
C GLU A 105 -27.69 24.81 -17.41
N LYS A 106 -28.47 24.33 -16.46
CA LYS A 106 -29.33 25.18 -15.60
C LYS A 106 -28.56 26.02 -14.60
N LEU A 107 -27.46 25.49 -14.05
CA LEU A 107 -26.57 26.20 -13.13
C LEU A 107 -25.62 27.15 -13.84
N SER A 108 -25.57 27.12 -15.18
CA SER A 108 -24.82 28.10 -15.96
C SER A 108 -25.32 29.55 -15.79
N GLU A 109 -26.46 29.77 -15.14
CA GLU A 109 -26.93 31.10 -14.72
C GLU A 109 -26.40 31.52 -13.33
N PHE A 110 -25.91 30.59 -12.52
CA PHE A 110 -25.33 30.85 -11.20
C PHE A 110 -23.82 31.01 -11.36
N ARG A 111 -23.22 32.08 -10.84
CA ARG A 111 -21.80 32.41 -11.06
C ARG A 111 -20.88 32.07 -9.89
N GLY A 112 -21.35 31.24 -8.95
CA GLY A 112 -20.68 31.03 -7.66
C GLY A 112 -20.63 32.31 -6.82
N ASN A 113 -20.24 32.19 -5.56
CA ASN A 113 -20.01 33.35 -4.69
C ASN A 113 -18.54 33.80 -4.83
N PRO A 114 -18.28 35.07 -5.19
CA PRO A 114 -16.92 35.59 -5.30
C PRO A 114 -16.12 35.58 -3.98
N ASP A 115 -16.81 35.57 -2.83
CA ASP A 115 -16.16 35.56 -1.51
C ASP A 115 -15.63 34.17 -1.11
N ASP A 116 -16.02 33.12 -1.84
CA ASP A 116 -15.65 31.72 -1.55
C ASP A 116 -14.42 31.26 -2.37
N ILE A 117 -13.77 32.20 -3.06
CA ILE A 117 -12.63 31.94 -3.94
C ILE A 117 -11.49 32.94 -3.71
N THR A 118 -10.24 32.46 -3.83
CA THR A 118 -9.04 33.31 -3.80
C THR A 118 -8.46 33.44 -5.21
N PRO A 119 -8.43 34.65 -5.82
CA PRO A 119 -7.81 34.86 -7.12
C PRO A 119 -6.29 34.61 -7.10
N MET A 120 -5.79 33.90 -8.10
CA MET A 120 -4.37 33.55 -8.26
C MET A 120 -3.74 34.29 -9.44
N ILE A 121 -4.22 34.02 -10.66
CA ILE A 121 -3.69 34.59 -11.91
C ILE A 121 -4.85 35.20 -12.68
N LYS A 122 -4.67 36.39 -13.26
CA LYS A 122 -5.67 37.06 -14.09
C LYS A 122 -5.10 37.36 -15.47
N TYR A 123 -5.90 37.09 -16.50
CA TYR A 123 -5.53 37.29 -17.91
C TYR A 123 -6.31 38.46 -18.50
N GLU A 124 -5.75 39.11 -19.53
CA GLU A 124 -6.36 40.28 -20.18
C GLU A 124 -7.65 39.96 -20.94
N ASP A 125 -7.79 38.73 -21.43
CA ASP A 125 -8.99 38.22 -22.10
C ASP A 125 -10.14 37.87 -21.13
N GLY A 126 -9.88 38.01 -19.82
CA GLY A 126 -10.82 37.82 -18.74
C GLY A 126 -10.83 36.43 -18.14
N PHE A 127 -9.97 35.51 -18.60
CA PHE A 127 -9.74 34.28 -17.84
C PHE A 127 -9.04 34.57 -16.51
N GLN A 128 -9.25 33.72 -15.51
CA GLN A 128 -8.53 33.74 -14.25
C GLN A 128 -8.41 32.37 -13.61
N TRP A 129 -7.29 32.13 -12.94
CA TRP A 129 -7.16 31.03 -11.98
C TRP A 129 -7.59 31.48 -10.60
N VAL A 130 -8.38 30.66 -9.94
CA VAL A 130 -8.83 30.88 -8.57
C VAL A 130 -8.62 29.61 -7.75
N LYS A 131 -8.33 29.75 -6.45
CA LYS A 131 -8.38 28.66 -5.47
C LYS A 131 -9.79 28.61 -4.87
N LEU A 132 -10.35 27.41 -4.72
CA LEU A 132 -11.66 27.19 -4.11
C LEU A 132 -11.48 27.00 -2.60
N ASP A 133 -11.94 27.98 -1.81
CA ASP A 133 -11.65 28.04 -0.37
C ASP A 133 -12.71 27.32 0.48
N THR A 134 -13.92 27.15 -0.04
CA THR A 134 -15.05 26.53 0.69
C THR A 134 -15.56 25.26 0.00
N PRO A 135 -16.19 24.34 0.75
CA PRO A 135 -16.94 23.22 0.17
C PRO A 135 -18.00 23.69 -0.84
N GLU A 136 -18.72 24.78 -0.55
CA GLU A 136 -19.76 25.31 -1.43
C GLU A 136 -19.22 25.79 -2.79
N ALA A 137 -18.01 26.36 -2.81
CA ALA A 137 -17.34 26.73 -4.06
C ALA A 137 -16.97 25.49 -4.88
N LYS A 138 -16.56 24.40 -4.22
CA LYS A 138 -16.25 23.12 -4.86
C LYS A 138 -17.52 22.43 -5.38
N ASP A 139 -18.61 22.47 -4.64
CA ASP A 139 -19.91 21.96 -5.07
C ASP A 139 -20.40 22.70 -6.31
N PHE A 140 -20.30 24.03 -6.32
CA PHE A 140 -20.62 24.83 -7.49
C PHE A 140 -19.77 24.41 -8.69
N GLU A 141 -18.45 24.31 -8.50
CA GLU A 141 -17.49 23.92 -9.52
C GLU A 141 -17.86 22.58 -10.14
N GLY A 142 -18.05 21.55 -9.31
CA GLY A 142 -18.44 20.21 -9.75
C GLY A 142 -19.73 20.17 -10.53
N ASN A 143 -20.74 20.87 -10.03
CA ASN A 143 -22.04 20.92 -10.70
C ASN A 143 -21.98 21.68 -12.03
N ALA A 144 -21.20 22.77 -12.13
CA ALA A 144 -21.08 23.56 -13.36
C ALA A 144 -20.21 22.86 -14.41
N MET A 145 -19.15 22.19 -13.97
CA MET A 145 -18.24 21.41 -14.81
C MET A 145 -18.79 20.03 -15.15
N GLY A 146 -19.78 19.51 -14.41
CA GLY A 146 -20.22 18.12 -14.54
C GLY A 146 -19.11 17.13 -14.19
N ASN A 147 -18.23 17.48 -13.25
CA ASN A 147 -17.12 16.64 -12.77
C ASN A 147 -17.31 16.31 -11.26
N CYS A 148 -16.38 15.53 -10.70
CA CYS A 148 -16.52 15.00 -9.34
C CYS A 148 -16.11 15.97 -8.21
N VAL A 149 -15.61 17.16 -8.53
CA VAL A 149 -15.27 18.19 -7.53
C VAL A 149 -16.52 18.52 -6.69
N GLY A 150 -16.40 18.65 -5.37
CA GLY A 150 -17.56 18.97 -4.50
C GLY A 150 -18.55 17.82 -4.23
N LYS A 151 -18.07 16.58 -4.16
CA LYS A 151 -18.86 15.42 -3.70
C LYS A 151 -18.36 14.87 -2.35
N GLY A 152 -18.18 15.75 -1.35
CA GLY A 152 -17.76 15.43 0.03
C GLY A 152 -16.32 14.93 0.20
N GLY A 153 -15.82 14.08 -0.71
CA GLY A 153 -14.46 13.57 -0.72
C GLY A 153 -13.38 14.62 -1.08
N TYR A 154 -13.79 15.77 -1.60
CA TYR A 154 -12.90 16.85 -2.05
C TYR A 154 -12.86 18.06 -1.09
N ASP A 155 -13.64 18.02 -0.01
CA ASP A 155 -13.82 19.16 0.90
C ASP A 155 -12.50 19.57 1.55
N ASN A 156 -11.59 18.61 1.77
CA ASN A 156 -10.27 18.83 2.35
C ASN A 156 -9.13 18.93 1.31
N LYS A 157 -9.44 18.93 0.01
CA LYS A 157 -8.46 19.01 -1.08
C LYS A 157 -8.24 20.45 -1.54
N THR A 158 -7.05 20.81 -1.97
CA THR A 158 -6.82 22.11 -2.64
C THR A 158 -7.19 21.97 -4.10
N ILE A 159 -8.18 22.76 -4.53
CA ILE A 159 -8.67 22.78 -5.92
C ILE A 159 -8.44 24.15 -6.51
N PHE A 160 -7.80 24.19 -7.68
CA PHE A 160 -7.72 25.37 -8.52
C PHE A 160 -8.72 25.26 -9.67
N SER A 161 -9.35 26.37 -10.01
CA SER A 161 -10.34 26.48 -11.08
C SER A 161 -9.93 27.57 -12.05
N LEU A 162 -9.90 27.25 -13.35
CA LEU A 162 -9.81 28.22 -14.42
C LEU A 162 -11.22 28.67 -14.77
N ARG A 163 -11.47 29.98 -14.66
CA ARG A 163 -12.76 30.59 -14.95
C ARG A 163 -12.63 31.66 -16.01
N ASP A 164 -13.68 31.85 -16.80
CA ASP A 164 -13.74 32.95 -17.78
C ASP A 164 -14.18 34.28 -17.13
N LYS A 165 -14.35 35.30 -17.98
CA LYS A 165 -14.79 36.65 -17.60
C LYS A 165 -16.17 36.69 -16.95
N ASP A 166 -17.00 35.69 -17.24
CA ASP A 166 -18.34 35.54 -16.70
C ASP A 166 -18.32 34.67 -15.43
N ASN A 167 -17.12 34.34 -14.91
CA ASN A 167 -16.87 33.46 -13.76
C ASN A 167 -17.37 32.02 -13.96
N PHE A 168 -17.49 31.57 -15.21
CA PHE A 168 -17.85 30.20 -15.52
C PHE A 168 -16.59 29.32 -15.57
N PRO A 169 -16.58 28.13 -14.95
CA PRO A 169 -15.41 27.27 -14.90
C PRO A 169 -15.16 26.48 -16.19
N HIS A 170 -13.88 26.18 -16.46
CA HIS A 170 -13.39 25.52 -17.67
C HIS A 170 -12.38 24.41 -17.42
N VAL A 171 -11.55 24.53 -16.37
CA VAL A 171 -10.57 23.51 -15.96
C VAL A 171 -10.48 23.46 -14.45
N THR A 172 -10.39 22.27 -13.87
CA THR A 172 -10.12 22.06 -12.44
C THR A 172 -8.83 21.28 -12.25
N ILE A 173 -8.01 21.69 -11.28
CA ILE A 173 -6.75 21.04 -10.91
C ILE A 173 -6.78 20.70 -9.42
N GLU A 174 -6.62 19.41 -9.08
CA GLU A 174 -6.40 18.96 -7.70
C GLU A 174 -4.91 19.00 -7.36
N TYR A 175 -4.58 19.74 -6.31
CA TYR A 175 -3.22 19.92 -5.83
C TYR A 175 -3.09 19.48 -4.36
N ASP A 176 -2.05 18.72 -4.06
CA ASP A 176 -1.65 18.43 -2.68
C ASP A 176 -0.55 19.39 -2.26
N GLU A 177 -0.87 20.31 -1.35
CA GLU A 177 0.08 21.33 -0.88
C GLU A 177 1.25 20.74 -0.06
N LYS A 178 1.07 19.56 0.56
CA LYS A 178 2.12 18.96 1.40
C LYS A 178 3.20 18.31 0.56
N THR A 179 2.79 17.58 -0.46
CA THR A 179 3.69 16.89 -1.38
C THR A 179 4.02 17.71 -2.62
N LYS A 180 3.35 18.86 -2.79
CA LYS A 180 3.40 19.71 -3.98
C LYS A 180 3.09 18.95 -5.27
N THR A 181 2.11 18.06 -5.23
CA THR A 181 1.78 17.22 -6.38
C THR A 181 0.45 17.58 -7.01
N ILE A 182 0.39 17.54 -8.34
CA ILE A 182 -0.87 17.61 -9.07
C ILE A 182 -1.39 16.19 -9.22
N GLN A 183 -2.55 15.93 -8.61
CA GLN A 183 -3.19 14.62 -8.62
C GLN A 183 -4.08 14.43 -9.85
N GLN A 184 -4.77 15.50 -10.27
CA GLN A 184 -5.75 15.42 -11.35
C GLN A 184 -5.94 16.78 -12.04
N MET A 185 -6.19 16.77 -13.35
CA MET A 185 -6.55 17.94 -14.14
C MET A 185 -7.67 17.60 -15.13
N LYS A 186 -8.85 18.19 -14.98
CA LYS A 186 -10.03 17.86 -15.81
C LYS A 186 -10.73 19.08 -16.36
N CYS A 187 -11.22 18.94 -17.59
CA CYS A 187 -12.19 19.82 -18.22
C CYS A 187 -13.63 19.39 -17.90
N LYS A 188 -14.60 20.00 -18.59
CA LYS A 188 -16.03 19.72 -18.44
C LYS A 188 -16.34 18.23 -18.68
N GLY A 189 -17.13 17.62 -17.81
CA GLY A 189 -17.56 16.23 -17.93
C GLY A 189 -16.44 15.21 -17.70
N ASN A 190 -15.47 15.50 -16.81
CA ASN A 190 -14.28 14.67 -16.58
C ASN A 190 -13.40 14.46 -17.84
N SER A 191 -13.52 15.32 -18.85
CA SER A 191 -12.65 15.25 -20.04
C SER A 191 -11.22 15.67 -19.74
N GLU A 192 -10.29 15.20 -20.57
CA GLU A 192 -8.90 15.67 -20.57
C GLU A 192 -8.82 17.17 -20.89
N VAL A 193 -7.76 17.81 -20.41
CA VAL A 193 -7.49 19.21 -20.73
C VAL A 193 -7.21 19.34 -22.23
N THR A 194 -7.89 20.26 -22.89
CA THR A 194 -7.72 20.50 -24.33
C THR A 194 -6.58 21.48 -24.61
N ASP A 195 -6.03 21.43 -25.83
CA ASP A 195 -4.94 22.31 -26.30
C ASP A 195 -5.23 23.80 -26.05
N ASP A 196 -6.49 24.22 -26.19
CA ASP A 196 -6.92 25.61 -25.97
C ASP A 196 -6.63 26.12 -24.54
N TYR A 197 -6.64 25.24 -23.53
CA TYR A 197 -6.39 25.60 -22.14
C TYR A 197 -4.93 25.35 -21.70
N MET A 198 -4.13 24.64 -22.48
CA MET A 198 -2.75 24.31 -22.10
C MET A 198 -1.87 25.52 -21.79
N PRO A 199 -1.93 26.65 -22.53
CA PRO A 199 -1.11 27.83 -22.20
C PRO A 199 -1.40 28.38 -20.79
N VAL A 200 -2.68 28.47 -20.41
CA VAL A 200 -3.06 28.99 -19.09
C VAL A 200 -2.84 27.98 -17.97
N VAL A 201 -2.92 26.68 -18.27
CA VAL A 201 -2.54 25.60 -17.33
C VAL A 201 -1.05 25.66 -17.00
N LYS A 202 -0.17 25.84 -18.00
CA LYS A 202 1.27 25.97 -17.76
C LYS A 202 1.64 27.16 -16.90
N ASN A 203 0.97 28.30 -17.10
CA ASN A 203 1.19 29.47 -16.25
C ASN A 203 0.87 29.16 -14.77
N LEU A 204 -0.19 28.38 -14.51
CA LEU A 204 -0.46 27.92 -13.15
C LEU A 204 0.63 26.97 -12.65
N MET A 205 1.12 26.03 -13.49
CA MET A 205 2.22 25.14 -13.10
C MET A 205 3.50 25.91 -12.77
N MET A 206 3.84 26.96 -13.54
CA MET A 206 4.98 27.83 -13.25
C MET A 206 4.82 28.59 -11.94
N GLU A 207 3.59 28.96 -11.57
CA GLU A 207 3.27 29.60 -10.28
C GLU A 207 3.35 28.59 -9.11
N LEU A 208 2.75 27.41 -9.27
CA LEU A 208 2.68 26.39 -8.22
C LEU A 208 3.99 25.60 -8.04
N LYS A 209 4.77 25.46 -9.11
CA LYS A 209 6.00 24.66 -9.18
C LYS A 209 5.82 23.26 -8.57
N PRO A 210 4.90 22.45 -9.10
CA PRO A 210 4.67 21.11 -8.58
C PRO A 210 5.95 20.26 -8.71
N GLU A 211 6.17 19.41 -7.72
CA GLU A 211 7.26 18.43 -7.70
C GLU A 211 6.91 17.20 -8.55
N HIS A 212 5.62 16.83 -8.61
CA HIS A 212 5.11 15.74 -9.46
C HIS A 212 3.73 16.04 -10.04
N ILE A 213 3.42 15.47 -11.21
CA ILE A 213 2.15 15.60 -11.93
C ILE A 213 1.76 14.20 -12.43
N TYR A 214 0.60 13.66 -12.01
CA TYR A 214 0.23 12.25 -12.22
C TYR A 214 -0.85 11.95 -13.28
N ASP A 215 -1.60 12.95 -13.75
CA ASP A 215 -2.80 12.75 -14.61
C ASP A 215 -2.56 13.10 -16.09
N ILE A 216 -1.34 13.50 -16.44
CA ILE A 216 -0.94 13.80 -17.81
C ILE A 216 0.56 13.58 -17.97
N ASP A 217 0.97 13.13 -19.15
CA ASP A 217 2.37 13.13 -19.55
C ASP A 217 2.97 14.52 -19.37
N ASN A 218 4.14 14.59 -18.75
CA ASN A 218 4.81 15.85 -18.54
C ASN A 218 6.33 15.69 -18.50
N ALA A 219 7.03 16.77 -18.83
CA ALA A 219 8.46 16.88 -18.66
C ALA A 219 8.83 18.27 -18.14
N VAL A 220 9.94 18.33 -17.41
CA VAL A 220 10.49 19.58 -16.88
C VAL A 220 11.88 19.76 -17.45
N SER A 221 12.10 20.86 -18.16
CA SER A 221 13.42 21.21 -18.70
C SER A 221 14.41 21.62 -17.62
N LYS A 222 15.70 21.68 -17.96
CA LYS A 222 16.75 22.18 -17.07
C LYS A 222 16.53 23.61 -16.58
N ASP A 223 15.84 24.41 -17.38
CA ASP A 223 15.52 25.80 -17.06
C ASP A 223 14.24 25.92 -16.22
N GLY A 224 13.57 24.79 -15.93
CA GLY A 224 12.35 24.72 -15.11
C GLY A 224 11.05 24.88 -15.89
N ASP A 225 11.10 24.96 -17.22
CA ASP A 225 9.91 25.03 -18.07
C ASP A 225 9.18 23.68 -18.12
N TYR A 226 7.84 23.74 -18.04
CA TYR A 226 6.95 22.58 -18.10
C TYR A 226 6.44 22.33 -19.52
N TYR A 227 6.51 21.06 -19.93
CA TYR A 227 6.02 20.55 -21.21
C TYR A 227 4.96 19.50 -20.91
N ILE A 228 3.75 19.68 -21.45
CA ILE A 228 2.56 18.93 -21.04
C ILE A 228 1.97 18.21 -22.24
N GLY A 229 1.75 16.91 -22.09
CA GLY A 229 1.32 16.01 -23.13
C GLY A 229 2.47 15.50 -24.01
N ILE A 230 2.33 14.26 -24.47
CA ILE A 230 3.38 13.56 -25.24
C ILE A 230 3.81 14.30 -26.52
N TYR A 231 2.88 15.01 -27.17
CA TYR A 231 3.16 15.73 -28.41
C TYR A 231 4.11 16.91 -28.18
N GLU A 232 3.89 17.67 -27.11
CA GLU A 232 4.73 18.80 -26.79
C GLU A 232 6.11 18.35 -26.33
N ILE A 233 6.17 17.30 -25.50
CA ILE A 233 7.44 16.69 -25.08
C ILE A 233 8.24 16.27 -26.31
N LYS A 234 7.62 15.57 -27.28
CA LYS A 234 8.24 15.20 -28.56
C LYS A 234 8.76 16.41 -29.33
N GLN A 235 7.96 17.46 -29.45
CA GLN A 235 8.34 18.66 -30.18
C GLN A 235 9.52 19.37 -29.52
N ALA A 236 9.49 19.51 -28.19
CA ALA A 236 10.56 20.12 -27.43
C ALA A 236 11.87 19.35 -27.55
N VAL A 237 11.81 18.01 -27.55
CA VAL A 237 12.99 17.18 -27.81
C VAL A 237 13.54 17.42 -29.20
N ASN A 238 12.68 17.47 -30.23
CA ASN A 238 13.09 17.80 -31.61
C ASN A 238 13.71 19.20 -31.73
N ASP A 239 13.29 20.13 -30.86
CA ASP A 239 13.85 21.49 -30.77
C ASP A 239 15.15 21.53 -29.92
N GLY A 240 15.63 20.37 -29.45
CA GLY A 240 16.89 20.21 -28.71
C GLY A 240 16.79 20.53 -27.22
N ILE A 241 15.58 20.62 -26.67
CA ILE A 241 15.36 20.82 -25.23
C ILE A 241 15.74 19.56 -24.46
N LYS A 242 16.48 19.74 -23.36
CA LYS A 242 16.83 18.66 -22.44
C LYS A 242 16.00 18.76 -21.17
N PHE A 243 15.50 17.62 -20.73
CA PHE A 243 14.71 17.50 -19.51
C PHE A 243 15.56 17.06 -18.32
N ASP A 244 15.23 17.60 -17.15
CA ASP A 244 15.72 17.13 -15.85
C ASP A 244 14.79 16.06 -15.26
N ALA A 245 13.50 16.09 -15.62
CA ALA A 245 12.52 15.08 -15.24
C ALA A 245 11.52 14.82 -16.37
N ILE A 246 11.16 13.57 -16.57
CA ILE A 246 10.13 13.12 -17.52
C ILE A 246 9.21 12.17 -16.76
N ASN A 247 7.90 12.40 -16.83
CA ASN A 247 6.87 11.51 -16.31
C ASN A 247 5.85 11.23 -17.41
N ILE A 248 5.85 10.01 -17.93
CA ILE A 248 5.00 9.60 -19.04
C ILE A 248 4.27 8.34 -18.62
N GLU A 249 2.98 8.29 -18.91
CA GLU A 249 2.17 7.10 -18.75
C GLU A 249 2.54 6.10 -19.86
N GLY A 250 3.16 4.99 -19.46
CA GLY A 250 3.62 3.94 -20.37
C GLY A 250 5.12 3.98 -20.68
N GLU A 251 5.47 3.51 -21.88
CA GLU A 251 6.84 3.22 -22.29
C GLU A 251 7.49 4.41 -23.02
N TYR A 252 8.68 4.81 -22.58
CA TYR A 252 9.50 5.80 -23.27
C TYR A 252 11.00 5.53 -23.16
N ALA A 253 11.76 6.10 -24.08
CA ALA A 253 13.21 6.20 -24.00
C ALA A 253 13.70 7.53 -24.57
N LEU A 254 14.73 8.11 -23.93
CA LEU A 254 15.41 9.31 -24.39
C LEU A 254 16.85 8.94 -24.78
N SER A 255 17.22 9.14 -26.05
CA SER A 255 18.60 8.91 -26.49
C SER A 255 19.57 9.97 -25.98
N LYS A 256 20.88 9.64 -25.97
CA LYS A 256 21.96 10.57 -25.65
C LYS A 256 22.07 11.71 -26.66
N GLU A 257 21.63 11.45 -27.89
CA GLU A 257 21.53 12.41 -28.98
C GLU A 257 20.31 13.32 -28.86
N GLY A 258 19.41 13.04 -27.90
CA GLY A 258 18.18 13.80 -27.70
C GLY A 258 17.09 13.42 -28.69
N GLU A 259 16.99 12.16 -29.07
CA GLU A 259 15.82 11.61 -29.77
C GLU A 259 14.89 10.95 -28.75
N PHE A 260 13.59 11.13 -28.93
CA PHE A 260 12.58 10.64 -27.99
C PHE A 260 11.70 9.58 -28.64
N TYR A 261 11.70 8.41 -28.02
CA TYR A 261 10.98 7.23 -28.47
C TYR A 261 9.86 6.93 -27.49
N THR A 262 8.72 6.55 -28.03
CA THR A 262 7.54 6.11 -27.28
C THR A 262 7.16 4.75 -27.78
N ASN A 263 6.57 3.91 -26.94
CA ASN A 263 6.25 2.51 -27.24
C ASN A 263 7.48 1.59 -27.38
N PHE A 264 7.32 0.35 -26.96
CA PHE A 264 8.39 -0.64 -26.94
C PHE A 264 8.98 -0.95 -28.32
N ILE A 265 8.17 -0.97 -29.38
CA ILE A 265 8.66 -1.35 -30.72
C ILE A 265 9.69 -0.33 -31.22
N ASP A 266 9.37 0.96 -31.13
CA ASP A 266 10.26 2.03 -31.58
C ASP A 266 11.54 2.05 -30.73
N ILE A 267 11.43 1.85 -29.41
CA ILE A 267 12.57 1.78 -28.50
C ILE A 267 13.45 0.57 -28.83
N TYR A 268 12.83 -0.59 -29.11
CA TYR A 268 13.53 -1.82 -29.44
C TYR A 268 14.26 -1.73 -30.77
N ASP A 269 13.62 -1.16 -31.80
CA ASP A 269 14.24 -0.96 -33.11
C ASP A 269 15.44 0.00 -33.00
N ALA A 270 15.28 1.13 -32.28
CA ALA A 270 16.37 2.06 -32.00
C ALA A 270 17.53 1.38 -31.24
N MET A 271 17.23 0.56 -30.23
CA MET A 271 18.23 -0.24 -29.52
C MET A 271 18.98 -1.19 -30.47
N LYS A 272 18.28 -1.87 -31.40
CA LYS A 272 18.92 -2.77 -32.39
C LYS A 272 19.76 -2.02 -33.41
N GLU A 273 19.44 -0.76 -33.70
CA GLU A 273 20.26 0.15 -34.49
C GLU A 273 21.48 0.70 -33.74
N GLY A 274 21.58 0.42 -32.44
CA GLY A 274 22.72 0.81 -31.60
C GLY A 274 22.60 2.19 -30.97
N VAL A 275 21.38 2.75 -30.92
CA VAL A 275 21.09 3.99 -30.21
C VAL A 275 21.42 3.82 -28.72
N LYS A 276 22.00 4.87 -28.13
CA LYS A 276 22.31 4.92 -26.71
C LYS A 276 21.33 5.82 -25.99
N PHE A 277 20.89 5.43 -24.81
CA PHE A 277 19.87 6.11 -24.04
C PHE A 277 20.44 6.77 -22.77
N ASP A 278 19.93 7.96 -22.44
CA ASP A 278 20.16 8.62 -21.15
C ASP A 278 19.15 8.12 -20.11
N ASP A 279 17.91 7.90 -20.54
CA ASP A 279 16.79 7.49 -19.71
C ASP A 279 15.84 6.55 -20.44
N VAL A 280 15.26 5.59 -19.71
CA VAL A 280 14.37 4.55 -20.22
C VAL A 280 13.37 4.17 -19.15
N GLN A 281 12.09 4.16 -19.51
CA GLN A 281 11.01 3.56 -18.74
C GLN A 281 10.27 2.58 -19.65
N LEU A 282 10.30 1.30 -19.29
CA LEU A 282 9.48 0.28 -19.93
C LEU A 282 8.42 -0.16 -18.93
N ASP A 283 7.19 0.30 -19.13
CA ASP A 283 6.02 -0.06 -18.34
C ASP A 283 5.09 -0.91 -19.21
N SER A 284 5.20 -2.23 -19.08
CA SER A 284 4.32 -3.15 -19.79
C SER A 284 3.30 -3.70 -18.81
N LEU A 285 2.06 -3.23 -18.95
CA LEU A 285 0.86 -3.71 -18.25
C LEU A 285 0.60 -5.22 -18.44
N TYR A 286 1.30 -5.90 -19.36
CA TYR A 286 0.95 -7.26 -19.79
C TYR A 286 2.04 -8.32 -19.58
N GLU A 287 3.30 -7.94 -19.40
CA GLU A 287 4.41 -8.84 -19.08
C GLU A 287 5.52 -7.95 -18.47
N GLN A 288 6.01 -8.27 -17.27
CA GLN A 288 7.12 -7.52 -16.65
C GLN A 288 8.34 -7.58 -17.58
N GLN A 289 8.55 -6.54 -18.38
CA GLN A 289 9.68 -6.50 -19.30
C GLN A 289 10.94 -6.35 -18.48
N ASN A 290 11.82 -7.33 -18.61
CA ASN A 290 13.13 -7.22 -17.99
C ASN A 290 13.96 -6.26 -18.83
N TYR A 291 14.54 -5.24 -18.20
CA TYR A 291 15.51 -4.37 -18.85
C TYR A 291 16.60 -3.90 -17.89
N ALA A 292 17.74 -3.55 -18.47
CA ALA A 292 18.84 -2.90 -17.78
C ALA A 292 19.49 -1.86 -18.71
N LEU A 293 19.61 -0.62 -18.23
CA LEU A 293 20.26 0.47 -18.95
C LEU A 293 21.66 0.69 -18.38
N SER A 294 22.68 0.42 -19.19
CA SER A 294 24.08 0.59 -18.76
C SER A 294 24.46 2.06 -18.60
N ASN A 295 25.53 2.34 -17.88
CA ASN A 295 26.04 3.70 -17.65
C ASN A 295 26.48 4.38 -18.95
N ASP A 296 26.90 3.58 -19.93
CA ASP A 296 27.22 4.06 -21.28
C ASP A 296 25.99 4.29 -22.17
N GLY A 297 24.79 3.99 -21.67
CA GLY A 297 23.51 4.17 -22.33
C GLY A 297 23.07 2.98 -23.19
N ILE A 298 23.68 1.81 -23.02
CA ILE A 298 23.27 0.62 -23.77
C ILE A 298 22.08 -0.01 -23.06
N LEU A 299 20.92 0.05 -23.69
CA LEU A 299 19.72 -0.66 -23.22
C LEU A 299 19.84 -2.14 -23.55
N CYS A 300 19.64 -3.00 -22.57
CA CYS A 300 19.53 -4.45 -22.72
C CYS A 300 18.14 -4.86 -22.27
N VAL A 301 17.42 -5.61 -23.10
CA VAL A 301 16.06 -6.10 -22.80
C VAL A 301 16.02 -7.62 -22.87
N GLU A 302 15.17 -8.22 -22.03
CA GLU A 302 14.91 -9.66 -22.01
C GLU A 302 16.19 -10.52 -21.97
N ASN A 303 16.37 -11.40 -22.95
CA ASN A 303 17.50 -12.33 -23.01
C ASN A 303 18.85 -11.60 -23.15
N ASP A 304 18.88 -10.38 -23.71
CA ASP A 304 20.14 -9.64 -23.91
C ASP A 304 20.79 -9.24 -22.57
N ILE A 305 20.03 -9.25 -21.47
CA ILE A 305 20.49 -8.92 -20.11
C ILE A 305 21.45 -9.98 -19.56
N TYR A 306 21.23 -11.26 -19.90
CA TYR A 306 22.04 -12.36 -19.37
C TYR A 306 23.49 -12.32 -19.89
N ASP A 307 23.71 -11.70 -21.05
CA ASP A 307 25.03 -11.56 -21.67
C ASP A 307 25.76 -10.26 -21.26
N THR A 308 25.17 -9.42 -20.41
CA THR A 308 25.70 -8.08 -20.07
C THR A 308 27.07 -8.15 -19.39
N LYS A 309 27.27 -9.13 -18.52
CA LYS A 309 28.55 -9.43 -17.88
C LYS A 309 29.65 -9.70 -18.91
N ASP A 310 29.37 -10.55 -19.90
CA ASP A 310 30.35 -10.94 -20.93
C ASP A 310 30.65 -9.79 -21.89
N LYS A 311 29.68 -8.87 -22.06
CA LYS A 311 29.86 -7.60 -22.78
C LYS A 311 30.61 -6.54 -21.96
N GLY A 312 30.90 -6.79 -20.68
CA GLY A 312 31.60 -5.85 -19.79
C GLY A 312 30.79 -4.60 -19.46
N LEU A 313 29.46 -4.65 -19.58
CA LEU A 313 28.58 -3.52 -19.29
C LEU A 313 28.48 -3.26 -17.79
N LYS A 314 28.41 -1.98 -17.42
CA LYS A 314 28.29 -1.51 -16.04
C LYS A 314 26.98 -0.76 -15.85
N PHE A 315 26.36 -0.92 -14.68
CA PHE A 315 25.02 -0.43 -14.39
C PHE A 315 24.99 0.29 -13.04
N ASP A 316 23.98 1.14 -12.88
CA ASP A 316 23.60 1.77 -11.62
C ASP A 316 22.28 1.18 -11.11
N LYS A 317 22.09 1.13 -9.78
CA LYS A 317 20.94 0.47 -9.13
C LYS A 317 19.56 0.95 -9.64
N GLY A 318 19.44 2.24 -10.00
CA GLY A 318 18.19 2.84 -10.45
C GLY A 318 17.81 2.56 -11.91
N LYS A 319 18.65 1.82 -12.64
CA LYS A 319 18.51 1.61 -14.09
C LYS A 319 18.27 0.14 -14.47
N ILE A 320 17.81 -0.66 -13.50
CA ILE A 320 17.62 -2.10 -13.64
C ILE A 320 16.20 -2.44 -13.21
N SER A 321 15.45 -3.09 -14.10
CA SER A 321 14.14 -3.67 -13.82
C SER A 321 14.18 -5.13 -14.26
N VAL A 322 14.32 -6.04 -13.30
CA VAL A 322 14.36 -7.48 -13.55
C VAL A 322 13.41 -8.17 -12.58
N SER A 323 12.53 -8.99 -13.13
CA SER A 323 11.51 -9.77 -12.41
C SER A 323 12.10 -10.98 -11.66
N GLY A 324 13.20 -11.52 -12.17
CA GLY A 324 13.94 -12.64 -11.59
C GLY A 324 15.03 -12.22 -10.60
N GLU A 325 15.87 -13.17 -10.21
CA GLU A 325 16.98 -12.93 -9.30
C GLU A 325 18.12 -12.20 -10.02
N TYR A 326 18.61 -11.12 -9.42
CA TYR A 326 19.81 -10.46 -9.89
C TYR A 326 20.64 -9.95 -8.73
N THR A 327 21.93 -9.78 -9.00
CA THR A 327 22.84 -9.09 -8.10
C THR A 327 23.71 -8.15 -8.92
N MET A 328 24.15 -7.07 -8.28
CA MET A 328 25.09 -6.14 -8.88
C MET A 328 26.33 -6.06 -8.00
N SER A 329 27.48 -6.31 -8.60
CA SER A 329 28.77 -6.16 -7.92
C SER A 329 29.09 -4.69 -7.63
N LYS A 330 30.01 -4.44 -6.69
CA LYS A 330 30.48 -3.08 -6.34
C LYS A 330 31.14 -2.31 -7.49
N ASP A 331 31.47 -3.00 -8.58
CA ASP A 331 32.04 -2.37 -9.78
C ASP A 331 30.99 -2.12 -10.87
N GLY A 332 29.71 -2.35 -10.58
CA GLY A 332 28.58 -2.18 -11.48
C GLY A 332 28.29 -3.37 -12.40
N THR A 333 29.00 -4.51 -12.30
CA THR A 333 28.67 -5.70 -13.12
C THR A 333 27.37 -6.32 -12.63
N LEU A 334 26.44 -6.55 -13.56
CA LEU A 334 25.16 -7.21 -13.33
C LEU A 334 25.26 -8.72 -13.55
N TYR A 335 24.74 -9.49 -12.60
CA TYR A 335 24.61 -10.95 -12.68
C TYR A 335 23.14 -11.32 -12.55
N VAL A 336 22.57 -11.92 -13.59
CA VAL A 336 21.15 -12.27 -13.64
C VAL A 336 20.99 -13.79 -13.67
N GLY A 337 20.09 -14.28 -12.82
CA GLY A 337 19.81 -15.69 -12.63
C GLY A 337 20.73 -16.38 -11.63
N VAL A 338 20.16 -17.36 -10.93
CA VAL A 338 20.79 -18.08 -9.82
C VAL A 338 22.17 -18.67 -10.15
N ASN A 339 22.33 -19.28 -11.32
CA ASN A 339 23.57 -19.98 -11.67
C ASN A 339 24.75 -19.01 -11.84
N GLU A 340 24.50 -17.87 -12.49
CA GLU A 340 25.48 -16.82 -12.67
C GLU A 340 25.87 -16.20 -11.33
N ILE A 341 24.89 -15.95 -10.46
CA ILE A 341 25.14 -15.41 -9.11
C ILE A 341 25.97 -16.41 -8.29
N LYS A 342 25.64 -17.71 -8.34
CA LYS A 342 26.45 -18.76 -7.65
C LYS A 342 27.89 -18.77 -8.13
N GLN A 343 28.11 -18.75 -9.44
CA GLN A 343 29.46 -18.72 -9.99
C GLN A 343 30.21 -17.45 -9.56
N ALA A 344 29.55 -16.29 -9.55
CA ALA A 344 30.13 -15.04 -9.07
C ALA A 344 30.52 -15.10 -7.59
N VAL A 345 29.68 -15.69 -6.74
CA VAL A 345 29.97 -15.95 -5.33
C VAL A 345 31.18 -16.88 -5.17
N GLU A 346 31.26 -17.97 -5.92
CA GLU A 346 32.40 -18.90 -5.92
C GLU A 346 33.70 -18.22 -6.35
N ASN A 347 33.61 -17.23 -7.24
CA ASN A 347 34.72 -16.39 -7.68
C ASN A 347 35.06 -15.25 -6.70
N GLY A 348 34.37 -15.14 -5.57
CA GLY A 348 34.63 -14.14 -4.53
C GLY A 348 34.20 -12.72 -4.89
N VAL A 349 33.25 -12.56 -5.82
CA VAL A 349 32.68 -11.26 -6.17
C VAL A 349 32.00 -10.63 -4.95
N LYS A 350 32.19 -9.31 -4.78
CA LYS A 350 31.52 -8.52 -3.74
C LYS A 350 30.39 -7.72 -4.36
N PHE A 351 29.22 -7.81 -3.74
CA PHE A 351 27.98 -7.23 -4.20
C PHE A 351 27.68 -5.90 -3.50
N GLU A 352 26.95 -5.05 -4.21
CA GLU A 352 26.39 -3.79 -3.72
C GLU A 352 24.87 -3.90 -3.61
N THR A 353 24.24 -4.47 -4.65
CA THR A 353 22.80 -4.71 -4.72
C THR A 353 22.53 -6.20 -4.85
N ILE A 354 21.50 -6.66 -4.13
CA ILE A 354 20.95 -8.00 -4.25
C ILE A 354 19.43 -7.91 -4.40
N ASP A 355 18.85 -8.73 -5.27
CA ASP A 355 17.42 -8.97 -5.38
C ASP A 355 17.22 -10.46 -5.60
N MET A 356 16.84 -11.16 -4.53
CA MET A 356 16.73 -12.62 -4.48
C MET A 356 15.28 -12.99 -4.17
N ARG A 357 14.41 -12.96 -5.19
CA ARG A 357 12.96 -13.18 -5.02
C ARG A 357 12.53 -14.64 -4.91
N THR A 358 13.44 -15.59 -5.11
CA THR A 358 13.10 -17.03 -5.15
C THR A 358 13.67 -17.81 -3.96
N ALA A 359 13.25 -19.08 -3.85
CA ALA A 359 13.42 -20.00 -2.73
C ALA A 359 14.87 -20.41 -2.38
N ILE A 360 15.87 -19.61 -2.73
CA ILE A 360 17.25 -19.86 -2.35
C ILE A 360 17.55 -19.04 -1.11
N MET A 361 17.78 -19.75 -0.01
CA MET A 361 18.24 -19.15 1.22
C MET A 361 19.57 -18.43 0.97
N TYR A 362 19.72 -17.23 1.52
CA TYR A 362 20.93 -16.44 1.38
C TYR A 362 21.23 -15.62 2.63
N ALA A 363 22.47 -15.14 2.72
CA ALA A 363 22.85 -14.09 3.65
C ALA A 363 23.79 -13.12 2.93
N TYR A 364 23.58 -11.83 3.13
CA TYR A 364 24.34 -10.75 2.50
C TYR A 364 25.03 -9.91 3.58
N ALA A 365 26.35 -9.77 3.48
CA ALA A 365 27.18 -9.09 4.45
C ALA A 365 27.41 -7.61 4.12
N GLU A 366 27.76 -6.82 5.13
CA GLU A 366 28.07 -5.39 4.98
C GLU A 366 29.21 -5.13 3.98
N ASP A 367 30.21 -6.01 3.99
CA ASP A 367 31.39 -5.96 3.11
C ASP A 367 31.09 -6.34 1.65
N GLY A 368 29.85 -6.76 1.36
CA GLY A 368 29.39 -7.18 0.05
C GLY A 368 29.46 -8.69 -0.19
N SER A 369 29.88 -9.51 0.78
CA SER A 369 29.86 -10.97 0.63
C SER A 369 28.44 -11.49 0.53
N LEU A 370 28.21 -12.46 -0.36
CA LEU A 370 26.93 -13.17 -0.47
C LEU A 370 27.16 -14.66 -0.21
N TYR A 371 26.39 -15.21 0.73
CA TYR A 371 26.41 -16.62 1.12
C TYR A 371 25.15 -17.29 0.61
N LEU A 372 25.28 -18.30 -0.24
CA LEU A 372 24.13 -18.96 -0.87
C LEU A 372 23.94 -20.39 -0.36
N GLY A 373 22.72 -20.67 0.09
CA GLY A 373 22.31 -21.97 0.58
C GLY A 373 22.73 -22.25 2.03
N GLN A 374 22.09 -23.28 2.59
CA GLN A 374 22.16 -23.58 4.03
C GLN A 374 23.58 -23.83 4.53
N ASN A 375 24.41 -24.54 3.76
CA ASN A 375 25.76 -24.87 4.18
C ASN A 375 26.65 -23.62 4.24
N ALA A 376 26.49 -22.67 3.32
CA ALA A 376 27.24 -21.43 3.37
C ALA A 376 26.82 -20.59 4.59
N ILE A 377 25.51 -20.47 4.83
CA ILE A 377 24.95 -19.68 5.92
C ILE A 377 25.36 -20.21 7.29
N LYS A 378 25.34 -21.54 7.50
CA LYS A 378 25.78 -22.17 8.75
C LYS A 378 27.24 -21.93 9.11
N ASN A 379 28.08 -21.64 8.12
CA ASN A 379 29.52 -21.50 8.30
C ASN A 379 29.96 -20.03 8.21
N ILE A 380 29.03 -19.08 8.31
CA ILE A 380 29.36 -17.66 8.40
C ILE A 380 30.11 -17.43 9.73
N PRO A 381 31.30 -16.80 9.72
CA PRO A 381 31.99 -16.43 10.96
C PRO A 381 31.14 -15.51 11.83
N GLU A 382 31.15 -15.68 13.16
CA GLU A 382 30.30 -14.93 14.09
C GLU A 382 30.56 -13.41 14.08
N ASP A 383 31.76 -12.99 13.71
CA ASP A 383 32.16 -11.57 13.62
C ASP A 383 31.70 -10.88 12.33
N VAL A 384 31.10 -11.62 11.39
CA VAL A 384 30.50 -11.03 10.19
C VAL A 384 29.17 -10.37 10.53
N VAL A 385 29.07 -9.09 10.19
CA VAL A 385 27.84 -8.30 10.23
C VAL A 385 27.09 -8.45 8.92
N LEU A 386 25.83 -8.86 9.03
CA LEU A 386 24.96 -9.13 7.89
C LEU A 386 24.02 -7.94 7.65
N LYS A 387 23.77 -7.58 6.40
CA LYS A 387 22.74 -6.64 5.99
C LYS A 387 21.38 -7.32 5.88
N GLU A 388 21.36 -8.52 5.33
CA GLU A 388 20.12 -9.26 5.11
C GLU A 388 20.34 -10.76 5.17
N VAL A 389 19.37 -11.48 5.71
CA VAL A 389 19.38 -12.94 5.80
C VAL A 389 17.99 -13.45 5.45
N ASP A 390 17.91 -14.41 4.53
CA ASP A 390 16.70 -15.16 4.26
C ASP A 390 16.98 -16.67 4.41
N ILE A 391 16.35 -17.28 5.41
CA ILE A 391 16.38 -18.71 5.69
C ILE A 391 14.98 -19.33 5.65
N THR A 392 14.04 -18.70 4.94
CA THR A 392 12.65 -19.14 4.81
C THR A 392 12.54 -20.64 4.50
N GLY A 393 11.72 -21.34 5.28
CA GLY A 393 11.46 -22.77 5.11
C GLY A 393 12.64 -23.71 5.40
N SER A 394 13.81 -23.19 5.76
CA SER A 394 15.01 -23.99 6.04
C SER A 394 14.76 -24.94 7.21
N LYS A 395 14.85 -26.25 6.99
CA LYS A 395 14.69 -27.25 8.09
C LYS A 395 16.00 -27.60 8.79
N ASN A 396 17.13 -27.17 8.23
CA ASN A 396 18.44 -27.59 8.72
C ASN A 396 19.16 -26.50 9.50
N ILE A 397 18.77 -25.23 9.37
CA ILE A 397 19.31 -24.14 10.19
C ILE A 397 18.50 -24.07 11.48
N THR A 398 19.08 -24.55 12.57
CA THR A 398 18.43 -24.65 13.89
C THR A 398 18.94 -23.60 14.87
N GLU A 399 20.08 -22.97 14.61
CA GLU A 399 20.65 -21.91 15.44
C GLU A 399 21.16 -20.76 14.56
N PHE A 400 21.02 -19.53 15.04
CA PHE A 400 21.54 -18.32 14.39
C PHE A 400 22.10 -17.36 15.44
N ASN A 401 23.30 -16.81 15.23
CA ASN A 401 24.02 -16.00 16.23
C ASN A 401 24.69 -14.73 15.67
N ASN A 402 24.56 -14.46 14.37
CA ASN A 402 25.17 -13.28 13.74
C ASN A 402 24.34 -12.02 13.96
N LYS A 403 25.01 -10.86 13.95
CA LYS A 403 24.34 -9.56 13.87
C LYS A 403 23.78 -9.32 12.47
N VAL A 404 22.54 -8.82 12.39
CA VAL A 404 21.86 -8.45 11.14
C VAL A 404 21.37 -7.00 11.24
N GLU A 405 21.98 -6.09 10.50
CA GLU A 405 21.63 -4.66 10.51
C GLU A 405 20.32 -4.36 9.78
N GLY A 406 19.96 -5.14 8.76
CA GLY A 406 18.69 -4.98 8.06
C GLY A 406 17.71 -6.08 8.46
N ARG A 407 17.33 -6.90 7.47
CA ARG A 407 16.22 -7.86 7.61
C ARG A 407 16.71 -9.26 7.91
N PHE A 408 16.14 -9.90 8.92
CA PHE A 408 16.28 -11.31 9.22
C PHE A 408 14.95 -12.03 8.95
N ILE A 409 14.89 -12.75 7.83
CA ILE A 409 13.69 -13.42 7.33
C ILE A 409 13.86 -14.93 7.51
N ALA A 410 13.10 -15.51 8.42
CA ALA A 410 13.17 -16.92 8.78
C ALA A 410 11.80 -17.65 8.86
N PRO A 411 10.73 -17.24 8.17
CA PRO A 411 9.42 -17.85 8.34
C PRO A 411 9.43 -19.34 7.99
N PHE A 412 8.69 -20.12 8.78
CA PHE A 412 8.55 -21.57 8.67
C PHE A 412 9.88 -22.36 8.71
N SER A 413 10.96 -21.73 9.18
CA SER A 413 12.25 -22.40 9.37
C SER A 413 12.21 -23.39 10.55
N GLY A 414 13.25 -24.23 10.63
CA GLY A 414 13.53 -25.15 11.72
C GLY A 414 14.34 -24.50 12.84
N LEU A 415 14.35 -23.17 12.92
CA LEU A 415 15.07 -22.43 13.95
C LEU A 415 14.57 -22.83 15.34
N GLU A 416 15.50 -23.22 16.20
CA GLU A 416 15.28 -23.63 17.60
C GLU A 416 15.82 -22.59 18.58
N LYS A 417 16.88 -21.88 18.17
CA LYS A 417 17.61 -20.96 19.04
C LYS A 417 18.13 -19.74 18.27
N ILE A 418 17.99 -18.58 18.89
CA ILE A 418 18.72 -17.38 18.53
C ILE A 418 19.75 -17.13 19.63
N GLY A 419 21.02 -17.03 19.24
CA GLY A 419 22.12 -16.86 20.16
C GLY A 419 22.18 -15.43 20.73
N PRO A 420 22.89 -15.24 21.86
CA PRO A 420 22.91 -13.96 22.57
C PRO A 420 23.67 -12.85 21.85
N ASN A 421 24.47 -13.17 20.83
CA ASN A 421 25.22 -12.17 20.05
C ASN A 421 24.40 -11.64 18.87
N ALA A 422 23.26 -12.26 18.56
CA ALA A 422 22.39 -11.77 17.49
C ALA A 422 21.69 -10.47 17.92
N GLU A 423 21.87 -9.44 17.11
CA GLU A 423 21.15 -8.17 17.17
C GLU A 423 20.51 -7.94 15.81
N PHE A 424 19.31 -7.37 15.80
CA PHE A 424 18.54 -7.16 14.58
C PHE A 424 18.18 -5.68 14.43
N GLY A 425 18.44 -5.11 13.25
CA GLY A 425 18.04 -3.74 12.93
C GLY A 425 16.59 -3.69 12.44
N ASP A 426 16.39 -3.61 11.12
CA ASP A 426 15.12 -3.25 10.50
C ASP A 426 13.93 -4.21 10.75
N GLU A 427 14.14 -5.52 10.61
CA GLU A 427 13.03 -6.49 10.65
C GLU A 427 13.50 -7.88 11.09
N VAL A 428 12.68 -8.52 11.91
CA VAL A 428 12.78 -9.94 12.25
C VAL A 428 11.46 -10.62 11.93
N ASP A 429 11.48 -11.55 10.99
CA ASP A 429 10.36 -12.40 10.65
C ASP A 429 10.67 -13.86 10.99
N ILE A 430 10.07 -14.35 12.07
CA ILE A 430 10.14 -15.74 12.54
C ILE A 430 8.75 -16.40 12.55
N ARG A 431 7.85 -15.95 11.66
CA ARG A 431 6.49 -16.46 11.57
C ARG A 431 6.47 -17.96 11.31
N GLY A 432 5.64 -18.70 12.03
CA GLY A 432 5.54 -20.14 11.86
C GLY A 432 6.80 -20.94 12.26
N CYS A 433 7.80 -20.34 12.91
CA CYS A 433 8.95 -21.04 13.50
C CYS A 433 8.51 -21.87 14.71
N LYS A 434 7.96 -23.06 14.48
CA LYS A 434 7.35 -23.91 15.52
C LYS A 434 8.34 -24.45 16.57
N ASN A 435 9.63 -24.50 16.24
CA ASN A 435 10.64 -25.04 17.15
C ASN A 435 11.31 -23.95 18.01
N LEU A 436 11.11 -22.67 17.70
CA LEU A 436 11.68 -21.55 18.45
C LEU A 436 10.77 -21.22 19.64
N THR A 437 11.20 -21.60 20.85
CA THR A 437 10.38 -21.44 22.07
C THR A 437 10.70 -20.18 22.87
N GLY A 438 11.80 -19.49 22.57
CA GLY A 438 12.18 -18.27 23.28
C GLY A 438 12.87 -17.24 22.41
N PHE A 439 12.62 -15.97 22.70
CA PHE A 439 13.29 -14.83 22.07
C PHE A 439 13.80 -13.87 23.15
N ASN A 440 15.04 -13.38 23.05
CA ASN A 440 15.66 -12.55 24.10
C ASN A 440 16.68 -11.55 23.52
N ASN A 441 16.38 -11.02 22.33
CA ASN A 441 17.31 -10.23 21.54
C ASN A 441 16.71 -8.85 21.22
N LYS A 442 17.56 -7.88 20.90
CA LYS A 442 17.15 -6.55 20.46
C LYS A 442 16.72 -6.58 18.99
N VAL A 443 15.59 -5.92 18.71
CA VAL A 443 15.06 -5.64 17.36
C VAL A 443 14.77 -4.15 17.26
N GLU A 444 15.51 -3.43 16.41
CA GLU A 444 15.32 -1.97 16.27
C GLU A 444 14.06 -1.60 15.49
N GLY A 445 13.58 -2.46 14.59
CA GLY A 445 12.36 -2.26 13.82
C GLY A 445 11.27 -3.29 14.14
N PHE A 446 10.75 -3.96 13.12
CA PHE A 446 9.56 -4.82 13.23
C PHE A 446 9.89 -6.23 13.70
N PHE A 447 9.04 -6.78 14.56
CA PHE A 447 9.15 -8.15 15.04
C PHE A 447 7.88 -8.93 14.70
N TYR A 448 7.98 -9.87 13.77
CA TYR A 448 6.90 -10.76 13.34
C TYR A 448 7.17 -12.18 13.81
N ALA A 449 6.32 -12.66 14.71
CA ALA A 449 6.40 -14.00 15.27
C ALA A 449 5.05 -14.72 15.24
N ASP A 450 4.12 -14.29 14.39
CA ASP A 450 2.80 -14.92 14.34
C ASP A 450 2.87 -16.41 14.02
N ASP A 451 1.99 -17.16 14.68
CA ASP A 451 1.93 -18.61 14.63
C ASP A 451 3.27 -19.30 14.94
N SER A 452 4.20 -18.66 15.65
CA SER A 452 5.46 -19.29 16.07
C SER A 452 5.27 -20.22 17.28
N GLY A 453 6.34 -20.95 17.61
CA GLY A 453 6.41 -21.81 18.79
C GLY A 453 6.72 -21.08 20.11
N LEU A 454 6.76 -19.74 20.11
CA LEU A 454 7.22 -18.97 21.26
C LEU A 454 6.40 -19.27 22.52
N GLU A 455 7.12 -19.56 23.60
CA GLU A 455 6.59 -19.75 24.95
C GLU A 455 6.94 -18.55 25.84
N LYS A 456 8.06 -17.87 25.56
CA LYS A 456 8.56 -16.75 26.35
C LYS A 456 9.29 -15.71 25.52
N ILE A 457 9.17 -14.45 25.94
CA ILE A 457 10.03 -13.35 25.51
C ILE A 457 10.84 -12.92 26.73
N GLY A 458 12.15 -13.14 26.67
CA GLY A 458 13.06 -12.91 27.79
C GLY A 458 13.26 -11.43 28.11
N PRO A 459 13.82 -11.12 29.30
CA PRO A 459 13.89 -9.77 29.83
C PRO A 459 14.84 -8.82 29.09
N ASN A 460 15.71 -9.34 28.21
CA ASN A 460 16.63 -8.53 27.41
C ASN A 460 16.09 -8.27 26.00
N ALA A 461 14.88 -8.74 25.68
CA ALA A 461 14.24 -8.38 24.43
C ALA A 461 13.89 -6.89 24.43
N GLU A 462 14.20 -6.22 23.33
CA GLU A 462 13.88 -4.82 23.11
C GLU A 462 13.27 -4.69 21.71
N PHE A 463 12.19 -3.92 21.58
CA PHE A 463 11.47 -3.73 20.32
C PHE A 463 11.38 -2.24 20.00
N GLY A 464 11.80 -1.85 18.79
CA GLY A 464 11.71 -0.46 18.32
C GLY A 464 10.51 -0.16 17.41
N GLY A 465 9.84 -1.18 16.86
CA GLY A 465 8.71 -1.04 15.95
C GLY A 465 7.43 -1.75 16.39
N ASN A 466 6.71 -2.32 15.41
CA ASN A 466 5.54 -3.16 15.67
C ASN A 466 5.97 -4.54 16.15
N VAL A 467 5.12 -5.15 16.97
CA VAL A 467 5.28 -6.51 17.47
C VAL A 467 4.04 -7.32 17.11
N ASP A 468 4.23 -8.41 16.38
CA ASP A 468 3.18 -9.37 16.04
C ASP A 468 3.49 -10.73 16.66
N VAL A 469 2.71 -11.11 17.66
CA VAL A 469 2.74 -12.42 18.34
C VAL A 469 1.40 -13.14 18.18
N SER A 470 0.65 -12.79 17.14
CA SER A 470 -0.67 -13.34 16.89
C SER A 470 -0.61 -14.86 16.72
N LYS A 471 -1.63 -15.58 17.17
CA LYS A 471 -1.68 -17.06 17.13
C LYS A 471 -0.53 -17.78 17.85
N CYS A 472 0.36 -17.10 18.59
CA CYS A 472 1.35 -17.75 19.47
C CYS A 472 0.63 -18.41 20.65
N LYS A 473 0.18 -19.65 20.49
CA LYS A 473 -0.68 -20.34 21.48
C LYS A 473 0.03 -20.67 22.79
N ASN A 474 1.35 -20.76 22.78
CA ASN A 474 2.14 -21.10 23.97
C ASN A 474 2.67 -19.86 24.70
N LEU A 475 2.59 -18.67 24.10
CA LEU A 475 3.02 -17.43 24.72
C LEU A 475 1.93 -16.95 25.67
N THR A 476 2.18 -17.04 26.98
CA THR A 476 1.19 -16.72 28.02
C THR A 476 1.36 -15.33 28.63
N GLU A 477 2.56 -14.75 28.54
CA GLU A 477 2.87 -13.43 29.11
C GLU A 477 3.58 -12.56 28.07
N PHE A 478 3.20 -11.28 28.03
CA PHE A 478 3.94 -10.22 27.34
C PHE A 478 4.22 -9.08 28.32
N ASN A 479 5.49 -8.66 28.46
CA ASN A 479 5.90 -7.67 29.47
C ASN A 479 7.00 -6.74 28.95
N HIS A 480 6.78 -6.14 27.78
CA HIS A 480 7.79 -5.36 27.04
C HIS A 480 7.20 -4.10 26.45
N LYS A 481 8.05 -3.10 26.19
CA LYS A 481 7.66 -1.89 25.47
C LYS A 481 7.44 -2.20 23.98
N VAL A 482 6.38 -1.63 23.42
CA VAL A 482 6.05 -1.68 21.98
C VAL A 482 5.79 -0.26 21.49
N PRO A 483 6.78 0.41 20.87
CA PRO A 483 6.61 1.76 20.36
C PRO A 483 5.56 1.83 19.23
N GLY A 484 5.44 0.77 18.43
CA GLY A 484 4.48 0.66 17.34
C GLY A 484 3.16 0.00 17.75
N ARG A 485 2.56 -0.71 16.79
CA ARG A 485 1.35 -1.51 17.02
C ARG A 485 1.72 -2.86 17.63
N PHE A 486 0.86 -3.34 18.53
CA PHE A 486 0.94 -4.66 19.12
C PHE A 486 -0.20 -5.53 18.60
N PHE A 487 0.14 -6.60 17.89
CA PHE A 487 -0.79 -7.60 17.38
C PHE A 487 -0.61 -8.90 18.15
N ALA A 488 -1.67 -9.37 18.76
CA ALA A 488 -1.70 -10.61 19.51
C ALA A 488 -3.01 -11.38 19.30
N TYR A 489 -3.73 -11.13 18.20
CA TYR A 489 -5.01 -11.75 17.94
C TYR A 489 -4.91 -13.29 17.99
N SER A 490 -5.87 -13.91 18.68
CA SER A 490 -5.95 -15.34 18.92
C SER A 490 -4.67 -15.93 19.54
N SER A 491 -3.88 -15.15 20.28
CA SER A 491 -2.70 -15.66 21.00
C SER A 491 -3.09 -16.46 22.25
N GLY A 492 -2.09 -17.05 22.91
CA GLY A 492 -2.23 -17.75 24.19
C GLY A 492 -2.18 -16.85 25.42
N LEU A 493 -2.06 -15.53 25.25
CA LEU A 493 -1.80 -14.59 26.33
C LEU A 493 -2.86 -14.68 27.42
N THR A 494 -2.40 -14.84 28.67
CA THR A 494 -3.20 -14.72 29.88
C THR A 494 -2.98 -13.37 30.55
N THR A 495 -1.78 -12.79 30.40
CA THR A 495 -1.37 -11.58 31.13
C THR A 495 -0.54 -10.65 30.23
N ILE A 496 -0.82 -9.35 30.36
CA ILE A 496 0.06 -8.27 29.87
C ILE A 496 0.70 -7.62 31.10
N GLY A 497 2.00 -7.81 31.25
CA GLY A 497 2.75 -7.45 32.45
C GLY A 497 2.89 -5.93 32.65
N PRO A 498 3.18 -5.50 33.89
CA PRO A 498 3.12 -4.09 34.29
C PRO A 498 4.18 -3.18 33.66
N ASN A 499 5.22 -3.75 33.04
CA ASN A 499 6.26 -2.98 32.35
C ASN A 499 5.94 -2.76 30.86
N THR A 500 4.76 -3.21 30.41
CA THR A 500 4.32 -3.02 29.03
C THR A 500 3.93 -1.56 28.80
N GLU A 501 4.45 -0.97 27.73
CA GLU A 501 4.08 0.36 27.26
C GLU A 501 3.69 0.26 25.78
N PHE A 502 2.48 0.69 25.42
CA PHE A 502 2.02 0.69 24.03
C PHE A 502 2.03 2.09 23.44
N GLY A 503 2.84 2.32 22.40
CA GLY A 503 2.88 3.57 21.64
C GLY A 503 1.92 3.61 20.44
N GLY A 504 1.24 2.51 20.14
CA GLY A 504 0.34 2.39 18.99
C GLY A 504 -1.01 1.75 19.33
N SER A 505 -1.61 1.12 18.32
CA SER A 505 -2.81 0.31 18.48
C SER A 505 -2.47 -1.04 19.12
N VAL A 506 -3.43 -1.59 19.86
CA VAL A 506 -3.37 -2.91 20.49
C VAL A 506 -4.50 -3.75 19.94
N ASP A 507 -4.17 -4.95 19.47
CA ASP A 507 -5.11 -5.94 18.97
C ASP A 507 -4.92 -7.26 19.72
N ILE A 508 -5.92 -7.62 20.51
CA ILE A 508 -6.04 -8.89 21.24
C ILE A 508 -7.32 -9.63 20.84
N GLU A 509 -7.83 -9.40 19.63
CA GLU A 509 -9.04 -10.05 19.10
C GLU A 509 -8.96 -11.58 19.29
N GLY A 510 -10.02 -12.21 19.81
CA GLY A 510 -10.09 -13.66 19.92
C GLY A 510 -9.14 -14.28 20.95
N CYS A 511 -8.44 -13.49 21.76
CA CYS A 511 -7.64 -13.99 22.87
C CYS A 511 -8.55 -14.57 23.96
N LYS A 512 -8.60 -15.90 24.06
CA LYS A 512 -9.53 -16.60 24.96
C LYS A 512 -9.05 -16.75 26.41
N ASN A 513 -7.80 -16.37 26.68
CA ASN A 513 -7.17 -16.57 27.98
C ASN A 513 -6.94 -15.27 28.76
N ILE A 514 -7.05 -14.11 28.11
CA ILE A 514 -6.90 -12.80 28.73
C ILE A 514 -8.26 -12.33 29.24
N THR A 515 -8.33 -12.02 30.53
CA THR A 515 -9.58 -11.60 31.20
C THR A 515 -9.53 -10.16 31.70
N GLU A 516 -8.35 -9.57 31.79
CA GLU A 516 -8.14 -8.20 32.25
C GLU A 516 -7.19 -7.44 31.32
N PHE A 517 -7.49 -6.16 31.08
CA PHE A 517 -6.59 -5.23 30.42
C PHE A 517 -6.45 -3.95 31.24
N ASN A 518 -5.21 -3.55 31.56
CA ASN A 518 -4.93 -2.46 32.51
C ASN A 518 -3.80 -1.54 32.02
N HIS A 519 -3.81 -1.19 30.73
CA HIS A 519 -2.72 -0.44 30.09
C HIS A 519 -3.24 0.72 29.27
N LYS A 520 -2.42 1.76 29.13
CA LYS A 520 -2.67 2.85 28.20
C LYS A 520 -2.42 2.39 26.76
N VAL A 521 -3.30 2.79 25.85
CA VAL A 521 -3.23 2.56 24.41
C VAL A 521 -3.42 3.88 23.68
N GLU A 522 -2.39 4.34 22.96
CA GLU A 522 -2.49 5.60 22.20
C GLU A 522 -3.37 5.46 20.94
N GLY A 523 -3.36 4.27 20.33
CA GLY A 523 -4.10 3.96 19.12
C GLY A 523 -5.50 3.39 19.37
N ASN A 524 -5.94 2.54 18.45
CA ASN A 524 -7.16 1.75 18.63
C ASN A 524 -6.88 0.58 19.57
N PHE A 525 -7.87 0.19 20.36
CA PHE A 525 -7.85 -1.03 21.14
C PHE A 525 -8.92 -1.98 20.58
N ASP A 526 -8.50 -3.14 20.13
CA ASP A 526 -9.37 -4.19 19.64
C ASP A 526 -9.24 -5.42 20.52
N ALA A 527 -10.35 -5.82 21.13
CA ALA A 527 -10.49 -7.03 21.92
C ALA A 527 -11.73 -7.82 21.51
N GLU A 528 -12.21 -7.63 20.28
CA GLU A 528 -13.38 -8.32 19.75
C GLU A 528 -13.26 -9.83 19.98
N ASN A 529 -14.34 -10.48 20.41
CA ASN A 529 -14.42 -11.91 20.66
C ASN A 529 -13.34 -12.46 21.63
N SER A 530 -12.71 -11.63 22.46
CA SER A 530 -11.80 -12.09 23.52
C SER A 530 -12.56 -12.55 24.77
N SER A 531 -11.85 -13.04 25.80
CA SER A 531 -12.44 -13.40 27.10
C SER A 531 -12.39 -12.25 28.13
N LEU A 532 -12.26 -11.00 27.66
CA LEU A 532 -12.11 -9.83 28.52
C LEU A 532 -13.35 -9.63 29.40
N THR A 533 -13.13 -9.60 30.72
CA THR A 533 -14.17 -9.36 31.73
C THR A 533 -13.95 -8.06 32.50
N ASN A 534 -12.72 -7.53 32.49
CA ASN A 534 -12.35 -6.39 33.30
C ASN A 534 -11.41 -5.41 32.58
N ILE A 535 -11.55 -4.12 32.88
CA ILE A 535 -10.62 -3.05 32.50
C ILE A 535 -10.09 -2.43 33.78
N GLY A 536 -8.77 -2.50 33.97
CA GLY A 536 -8.14 -1.98 35.18
C GLY A 536 -8.04 -0.45 35.21
N PRO A 537 -7.76 0.12 36.39
CA PRO A 537 -7.80 1.57 36.64
C PRO A 537 -6.74 2.39 35.89
N ASN A 538 -5.70 1.75 35.36
CA ASN A 538 -4.63 2.39 34.60
C ASN A 538 -4.90 2.35 33.08
N ALA A 539 -5.99 1.74 32.64
CA ALA A 539 -6.34 1.72 31.23
C ALA A 539 -6.81 3.08 30.73
N GLU A 540 -6.26 3.51 29.59
CA GLU A 540 -6.62 4.76 28.91
C GLU A 540 -6.58 4.51 27.40
N PHE A 541 -7.64 4.90 26.68
CA PHE A 541 -7.79 4.60 25.25
C PHE A 541 -7.83 5.87 24.40
N GLY A 542 -6.79 6.07 23.58
CA GLY A 542 -6.60 7.25 22.75
C GLY A 542 -7.58 7.33 21.58
N ARG A 543 -7.92 6.21 20.93
CA ARG A 543 -8.83 6.16 19.78
C ARG A 543 -10.01 5.20 20.01
N ASN A 544 -10.41 4.44 19.00
CA ASN A 544 -11.58 3.57 19.07
C ASN A 544 -11.29 2.37 19.97
N VAL A 545 -12.30 1.92 20.70
CA VAL A 545 -12.28 0.69 21.50
C VAL A 545 -13.34 -0.24 20.93
N ASP A 546 -12.93 -1.44 20.54
CA ASP A 546 -13.84 -2.51 20.15
C ASP A 546 -13.70 -3.66 21.15
N ILE A 547 -14.79 -3.97 21.85
CA ILE A 547 -14.90 -5.09 22.78
C ILE A 547 -16.07 -5.99 22.42
N SER A 548 -16.55 -5.92 21.17
CA SER A 548 -17.72 -6.68 20.70
C SER A 548 -17.57 -8.17 21.00
N GLY A 549 -18.63 -8.81 21.50
CA GLY A 549 -18.61 -10.26 21.78
C GLY A 549 -17.69 -10.68 22.95
N THR A 550 -17.32 -9.74 23.83
CA THR A 550 -16.64 -10.05 25.09
C THR A 550 -17.65 -10.17 26.25
N PRO A 551 -17.32 -10.91 27.32
CA PRO A 551 -18.13 -10.86 28.54
C PRO A 551 -18.31 -9.45 29.11
N LEU A 552 -17.28 -8.60 28.99
CA LEU A 552 -17.36 -7.20 29.41
C LEU A 552 -18.40 -6.42 28.61
N SER A 553 -18.45 -6.58 27.28
CA SER A 553 -19.43 -5.87 26.45
C SER A 553 -20.86 -6.26 26.77
N GLU A 554 -21.10 -7.54 27.08
CA GLU A 554 -22.39 -8.03 27.57
C GLU A 554 -22.78 -7.41 28.93
N GLU A 555 -21.82 -7.28 29.84
CA GLU A 555 -22.08 -6.75 31.18
C GLU A 555 -22.40 -5.24 31.18
N ILE A 556 -21.67 -4.45 30.38
CA ILE A 556 -21.86 -2.99 30.32
C ILE A 556 -22.84 -2.55 29.23
N GLY A 557 -23.18 -3.43 28.30
CA GLY A 557 -24.08 -3.14 27.17
C GLY A 557 -23.48 -2.21 26.12
N MET A 558 -22.15 -2.27 25.90
CA MET A 558 -21.43 -1.43 24.93
C MET A 558 -20.43 -2.28 24.14
N ASP A 559 -20.46 -2.19 22.81
CA ASP A 559 -19.61 -2.98 21.91
C ASP A 559 -18.45 -2.16 21.33
N VAL A 560 -18.79 -1.07 20.63
CA VAL A 560 -17.81 -0.19 19.95
C VAL A 560 -17.92 1.24 20.45
N ILE A 561 -16.80 1.80 20.89
CA ILE A 561 -16.68 3.13 21.51
C ILE A 561 -15.78 4.01 20.64
N LYS A 562 -16.31 5.11 20.11
CA LYS A 562 -15.60 5.99 19.16
C LYS A 562 -15.57 7.44 19.62
N THR A 563 -16.70 7.92 20.15
CA THR A 563 -16.91 9.32 20.50
C THR A 563 -16.45 9.64 21.94
N PRO A 564 -16.13 10.91 22.25
CA PRO A 564 -15.81 11.32 23.63
C PRO A 564 -16.92 10.99 24.63
N GLU A 565 -18.18 11.12 24.22
CA GLU A 565 -19.35 10.81 25.06
C GLU A 565 -19.44 9.32 25.37
N GLU A 566 -19.24 8.46 24.35
CA GLU A 566 -19.17 7.01 24.55
C GLU A 566 -18.00 6.61 25.44
N LYS A 567 -16.83 7.26 25.28
CA LYS A 567 -15.67 7.01 26.16
C LYS A 567 -15.94 7.37 27.61
N GLN A 568 -16.63 8.47 27.85
CA GLN A 568 -17.04 8.86 29.20
C GLN A 568 -18.04 7.86 29.78
N ALA A 569 -19.06 7.46 29.01
CA ALA A 569 -20.04 6.46 29.42
C ALA A 569 -19.38 5.11 29.74
N PHE A 570 -18.41 4.69 28.92
CA PHE A 570 -17.62 3.49 29.12
C PHE A 570 -16.82 3.53 30.43
N ALA A 571 -16.12 4.64 30.69
CA ALA A 571 -15.36 4.83 31.92
C ALA A 571 -16.26 4.83 33.17
N ASP A 572 -17.46 5.40 33.07
CA ASP A 572 -18.43 5.40 34.17
C ASP A 572 -19.04 4.00 34.41
N ALA A 573 -19.28 3.23 33.35
CA ALA A 573 -19.74 1.85 33.44
C ALA A 573 -18.74 0.95 34.16
N ILE A 574 -17.44 1.05 33.80
CA ILE A 574 -16.35 0.30 34.45
C ILE A 574 -16.29 0.63 35.95
N LYS A 575 -16.28 1.92 36.32
CA LYS A 575 -16.27 2.34 37.75
C LYS A 575 -17.48 1.81 38.53
N SER A 576 -18.62 1.69 37.87
CA SER A 576 -19.83 1.16 38.51
C SER A 576 -19.72 -0.35 38.83
N MET A 577 -18.97 -1.11 38.02
CA MET A 577 -18.70 -2.53 38.25
C MET A 577 -17.81 -2.74 39.47
N ASP A 578 -16.73 -1.97 39.61
CA ASP A 578 -15.82 -2.02 40.76
C ASP A 578 -16.58 -1.79 42.07
N SER A 579 -17.49 -0.81 42.09
CA SER A 579 -18.30 -0.49 43.28
C SER A 579 -19.30 -1.59 43.68
N LYS A 580 -19.65 -2.50 42.76
CA LYS A 580 -20.52 -3.65 43.05
C LYS A 580 -19.74 -4.85 43.60
N GLN A 581 -18.46 -5.03 43.22
CA GLN A 581 -17.62 -6.10 43.76
C GLN A 581 -17.28 -5.86 45.25
N GLU A 582 -17.15 -4.61 45.69
CA GLU A 582 -16.88 -4.27 47.10
C GLU A 582 -18.07 -4.50 48.06
N GLN A 583 -19.27 -4.80 47.56
CA GLN A 583 -20.49 -4.95 48.39
C GLN A 583 -20.89 -6.39 48.72
N ILE A 584 -20.04 -7.40 48.44
CA ILE A 584 -20.28 -8.77 48.90
C ILE A 584 -19.88 -8.88 50.38
N PRO A 585 -20.82 -9.13 51.33
CA PRO A 585 -20.46 -9.25 52.74
C PRO A 585 -19.70 -10.56 52.99
N GLU A 586 -18.53 -10.49 53.63
CA GLU A 586 -17.90 -11.63 54.30
C GLU A 586 -18.84 -12.13 55.41
N HIS A 587 -19.73 -13.06 55.09
CA HIS A 587 -20.41 -13.88 56.09
C HIS A 587 -19.89 -15.30 55.99
N ILE A 588 -18.72 -15.52 56.61
CA ILE A 588 -18.24 -16.84 56.98
C ILE A 588 -19.00 -17.20 58.28
N PRO A 589 -19.88 -18.21 58.30
CA PRO A 589 -20.45 -18.69 59.56
C PRO A 589 -19.35 -19.44 60.32
N GLU A 590 -19.16 -19.08 61.60
CA GLU A 590 -18.30 -19.83 62.52
C GLU A 590 -18.74 -21.31 62.59
N PRO A 591 -17.80 -22.27 62.64
CA PRO A 591 -18.15 -23.67 62.82
C PRO A 591 -18.67 -23.90 64.24
N GLU A 592 -19.87 -24.51 64.35
CA GLU A 592 -20.46 -24.94 65.61
C GLU A 592 -19.56 -25.95 66.33
N GLU A 593 -19.17 -25.64 67.57
CA GLU A 593 -18.44 -26.54 68.46
C GLU A 593 -19.32 -27.75 68.85
N GLU A 594 -18.96 -28.95 68.38
CA GLU A 594 -19.48 -30.19 68.93
C GLU A 594 -18.93 -30.44 70.34
N HIS A 595 -19.80 -30.31 71.33
CA HIS A 595 -19.58 -30.80 72.69
C HIS A 595 -19.48 -32.33 72.73
N SER A 596 -18.26 -32.84 72.86
CA SER A 596 -17.96 -34.21 73.29
C SER A 596 -18.23 -34.35 74.79
N MET A 597 -19.29 -35.08 75.16
CA MET A 597 -19.46 -35.63 76.51
C MET A 597 -18.67 -36.94 76.64
N SER A 598 -17.77 -37.00 77.62
CA SER A 598 -17.15 -38.23 78.10
C SER A 598 -18.09 -38.97 79.06
N MET A 599 -18.30 -40.27 78.84
CA MET A 599 -18.47 -41.29 79.89
C MET A 599 -17.61 -42.50 79.57
#